data_AF-A0A853IMN4-F1
#
_entry.id   AF-A0A853IMN4-F1
#
_cell.length_a   1.000
_cell.length_b   1.000
_cell.length_c   1.000
_cell.angle_alpha   90.00
_cell.angle_beta   90.00
_cell.angle_gamma   90.00
#
_symmetry.space_group_name_H-M   'P 1'
#
loop_
_entity.id
_entity.type
_entity.pdbx_description
1 polymer ?
#
loop_
_entity_poly.entity_id
_entity_poly.type
_entity_poly.pdbx_seq_one_letter_code
_entity_poly.pdbx_strand_id
1 'polypeptide(L)'
;MAANPAFEHVLIQEVRYQDKPLDLSWLIEAVYIETLDLSGPKLILKLNDREAIFRDDLGIKPFETLTVTLADPYRRDELDTIERFAILTMPMDAESVLTLNCLSEVIFQLKTPAVMARFFVGEAPESVVKSLVNHTTIQSNAFPAIEDYHLLPGMRPSRLLKQIARETAAVIHYQRQQ
;
A
#
# COMPACT_ATOMS: atom_id res chain seq x y z
N MET A 1 7.38 3.63 25.41
CA MET A 1 6.52 2.45 25.20
C MET A 1 7.42 1.23 25.30
N ALA A 2 7.20 0.34 26.27
CA ALA A 2 7.98 -0.89 26.36
C ALA A 2 7.49 -1.84 25.28
N ALA A 3 8.40 -2.33 24.43
CA ALA A 3 8.10 -3.37 23.46
C ALA A 3 7.60 -4.62 24.20
N ASN A 4 6.47 -5.17 23.76
CA ASN A 4 5.95 -6.43 24.31
C ASN A 4 6.90 -7.56 23.87
N PRO A 5 7.57 -8.28 24.79
CA PRO A 5 8.61 -9.26 24.46
C PRO A 5 8.10 -10.43 23.60
N ALA A 6 6.77 -10.60 23.46
CA ALA A 6 6.18 -11.60 22.58
C ALA A 6 6.32 -11.29 21.07
N PHE A 7 6.65 -10.06 20.67
CA PHE A 7 6.68 -9.61 19.27
C PHE A 7 8.06 -9.15 18.77
N GLU A 8 9.13 -9.44 19.53
CA GLU A 8 10.49 -8.92 19.30
C GLU A 8 11.10 -9.27 17.91
N HIS A 9 10.47 -10.20 17.16
CA HIS A 9 10.91 -10.64 15.83
C HIS A 9 9.81 -10.68 14.76
N VAL A 10 8.64 -10.08 15.00
CA VAL A 10 7.51 -10.11 14.06
C VAL A 10 7.62 -8.94 13.08
N LEU A 11 7.33 -9.17 11.79
CA LEU A 11 7.39 -8.09 10.79
C LEU A 11 6.42 -6.94 11.14
N ILE A 12 5.22 -7.25 11.62
CA ILE A 12 4.21 -6.26 12.00
C ILE A 12 4.34 -5.94 13.48
N GLN A 13 4.67 -4.68 13.78
CA GLN A 13 4.85 -4.18 15.15
C GLN A 13 3.60 -3.47 15.67
N GLU A 14 2.90 -2.73 14.81
CA GLU A 14 1.68 -2.02 15.16
C GLU A 14 0.75 -1.93 13.95
N VAL A 15 -0.56 -2.01 14.19
CA VAL A 15 -1.58 -1.67 13.20
C VAL A 15 -2.54 -0.67 13.83
N ARG A 16 -2.81 0.43 13.13
CA ARG A 16 -3.73 1.48 13.56
C ARG A 16 -4.82 1.70 12.52
N TYR A 17 -6.04 1.91 13.00
CA TYR A 17 -7.17 2.36 12.22
C TYR A 17 -7.71 3.67 12.80
N GLN A 18 -7.72 4.74 12.02
CA GLN A 18 -8.12 6.09 12.48
C GLN A 18 -7.46 6.46 13.83
N ASP A 19 -6.14 6.31 13.91
CA ASP A 19 -5.30 6.54 15.10
C ASP A 19 -5.52 5.59 16.29
N LYS A 20 -6.54 4.73 16.25
CA LYS A 20 -6.77 3.70 17.27
C LYS A 20 -5.91 2.47 17.00
N PRO A 21 -5.08 2.00 17.95
CA PRO A 21 -4.33 0.77 17.78
C PRO A 21 -5.26 -0.44 17.77
N LEU A 22 -5.01 -1.38 16.86
CA LEU A 22 -5.61 -2.70 16.88
C LEU A 22 -4.85 -3.57 17.87
N ASP A 23 -5.58 -4.35 18.67
CA ASP A 23 -4.97 -5.32 19.56
C ASP A 23 -4.43 -6.52 18.76
N LEU A 24 -3.10 -6.58 18.64
CA LEU A 24 -2.42 -7.65 17.90
C LEU A 24 -2.48 -9.01 18.62
N SER A 25 -2.98 -9.10 19.86
CA SER A 25 -3.24 -10.39 20.50
C SER A 25 -4.35 -11.20 19.80
N TRP A 26 -5.19 -10.54 19.00
CA TRP A 26 -6.21 -11.18 18.15
C TRP A 26 -5.72 -11.47 16.74
N LEU A 27 -4.48 -11.12 16.40
CA LEU A 27 -3.87 -11.44 15.10
C LEU A 27 -3.50 -12.92 15.04
N ILE A 28 -4.11 -13.64 14.10
CA ILE A 28 -3.84 -15.06 13.84
C ILE A 28 -2.70 -15.19 12.83
N GLU A 29 -2.76 -14.42 11.74
CA GLU A 29 -1.82 -14.50 10.63
C GLU A 29 -1.68 -13.14 9.97
N ALA A 30 -0.45 -12.83 9.54
CA ALA A 30 -0.17 -11.69 8.70
C ALA A 30 0.72 -12.10 7.52
N VAL A 31 0.31 -11.72 6.32
CA VAL A 31 1.06 -11.96 5.08
C VAL A 31 1.34 -10.63 4.40
N TYR A 32 2.61 -10.31 4.26
CA TYR A 32 3.09 -9.16 3.50
C TYR A 32 3.70 -9.63 2.18
N ILE A 33 3.23 -9.06 1.07
CA ILE A 33 3.62 -9.48 -0.29
C ILE A 33 4.17 -8.28 -1.05
N GLU A 34 5.44 -8.36 -1.41
CA GLU A 34 6.10 -7.39 -2.27
C GLU A 34 6.16 -7.88 -3.72
N THR A 35 6.13 -6.94 -4.66
CA THR A 35 6.12 -7.24 -6.09
C THR A 35 6.97 -6.23 -6.84
N LEU A 36 7.72 -6.70 -7.85
CA LEU A 36 8.49 -5.83 -8.75
C LEU A 36 7.63 -5.21 -9.88
N ASP A 37 6.36 -4.95 -9.57
CA ASP A 37 5.41 -4.27 -10.43
C ASP A 37 4.39 -3.50 -9.57
N LEU A 38 3.48 -2.76 -10.22
CA LEU A 38 2.41 -2.02 -9.54
C LEU A 38 1.23 -2.91 -9.09
N SER A 39 1.44 -4.20 -8.80
CA SER A 39 0.38 -5.11 -8.33
C SER A 39 0.26 -5.18 -6.81
N GLY A 40 1.35 -4.95 -6.08
CA GLY A 40 1.46 -4.76 -4.63
C GLY A 40 2.28 -3.51 -4.29
N PRO A 41 2.70 -3.32 -3.02
CA PRO A 41 2.62 -4.29 -1.92
C PRO A 41 1.20 -4.59 -1.43
N LYS A 42 0.99 -5.82 -0.95
CA LYS A 42 -0.27 -6.26 -0.35
C LYS A 42 -0.05 -6.70 1.08
N LEU A 43 -1.06 -6.48 1.90
CA LEU A 43 -1.08 -6.93 3.29
C LEU A 43 -2.37 -7.71 3.52
N ILE A 44 -2.25 -8.94 4.02
CA ILE A 44 -3.40 -9.76 4.42
C ILE A 44 -3.29 -9.97 5.93
N LEU A 45 -4.31 -9.54 6.68
CA LEU A 45 -4.40 -9.75 8.12
C LEU A 45 -5.56 -10.68 8.41
N LYS A 46 -5.34 -11.76 9.15
CA LYS A 46 -6.40 -12.60 9.71
C LYS A 46 -6.52 -12.34 11.20
N LEU A 47 -7.69 -11.90 11.61
CA LEU A 47 -8.00 -11.46 12.97
C LEU A 47 -9.12 -12.33 13.53
N ASN A 48 -9.00 -12.74 14.80
CA ASN A 48 -10.09 -13.37 15.53
C ASN A 48 -11.11 -12.30 15.94
N ASP A 49 -12.30 -12.31 15.34
CA ASP A 49 -13.35 -11.30 15.54
C ASP A 49 -14.66 -11.91 16.08
N ARG A 50 -14.55 -12.89 16.99
CA ARG A 50 -15.72 -13.57 17.62
C ARG A 50 -16.67 -12.60 18.31
N GLU A 51 -16.12 -11.59 18.98
CA GLU A 51 -16.89 -10.58 19.71
C GLU A 51 -17.25 -9.36 18.84
N ALA A 52 -17.01 -9.41 17.52
CA ALA A 52 -17.28 -8.34 16.56
C ALA A 52 -16.60 -6.98 16.84
N ILE A 53 -15.52 -6.97 17.63
CA ILE A 53 -14.81 -5.75 18.07
C ILE A 53 -14.25 -4.96 16.88
N PHE A 54 -13.74 -5.62 15.85
CA PHE A 54 -13.14 -4.91 14.71
C PHE A 54 -14.19 -4.25 13.81
N ARG A 55 -15.37 -4.86 13.69
CA ARG A 55 -16.43 -4.40 12.78
C ARG A 55 -17.40 -3.44 13.44
N ASP A 56 -17.80 -3.70 14.67
CA ASP A 56 -18.86 -2.97 15.35
C ASP A 56 -18.29 -1.86 16.24
N ASP A 57 -17.28 -2.18 17.06
CA ASP A 57 -16.69 -1.21 17.99
C ASP A 57 -15.68 -0.28 17.29
N LEU A 58 -14.76 -0.86 16.52
CA LEU A 58 -13.79 -0.08 15.75
C LEU A 58 -14.39 0.46 14.44
N GLY A 59 -15.44 -0.18 13.90
CA GLY A 59 -16.14 0.34 12.73
C GLY A 59 -15.37 0.20 11.41
N ILE A 60 -14.41 -0.72 11.32
CA ILE A 60 -13.52 -0.87 10.15
C ILE A 60 -14.35 -1.17 8.90
N LYS A 61 -14.09 -0.46 7.79
CA LYS A 61 -14.79 -0.66 6.51
C LYS A 61 -13.84 -0.83 5.33
N PRO A 62 -14.31 -1.45 4.24
CA PRO A 62 -13.61 -1.43 2.96
C PRO A 62 -13.37 0.00 2.47
N PHE A 63 -12.27 0.16 1.73
CA PHE A 63 -11.73 1.38 1.13
C PHE A 63 -11.20 2.43 2.11
N GLU A 64 -11.16 2.11 3.40
CA GLU A 64 -10.46 2.92 4.40
C GLU A 64 -9.02 2.45 4.59
N THR A 65 -8.20 3.28 5.24
CA THR A 65 -6.75 3.07 5.34
C THR A 65 -6.33 2.63 6.74
N LEU A 66 -5.50 1.58 6.80
CA LEU A 66 -4.73 1.18 7.97
C LEU A 66 -3.34 1.82 7.91
N THR A 67 -2.83 2.25 9.07
CA THR A 67 -1.42 2.62 9.24
C THR A 67 -0.71 1.48 9.95
N VAL A 68 0.37 0.97 9.36
CA VAL A 68 1.06 -0.24 9.80
C VAL A 68 2.52 0.09 10.02
N THR A 69 3.02 -0.24 11.21
CA THR A 69 4.43 -0.14 11.55
C THR A 69 5.09 -1.49 11.31
N LEU A 70 6.07 -1.52 10.41
CA LEU A 70 6.80 -2.70 9.98
C LEU A 70 8.23 -2.64 10.52
N ALA A 71 8.65 -3.67 11.25
CA ALA A 71 10.04 -3.82 11.67
C ALA A 71 10.91 -4.34 10.52
N ASP A 72 12.21 -4.08 10.59
CA ASP A 72 13.20 -4.88 9.88
C ASP A 72 13.81 -5.93 10.82
N PRO A 73 13.35 -7.19 10.77
CA PRO A 73 13.84 -8.23 11.67
C PRO A 73 15.32 -8.56 11.45
N TYR A 74 15.91 -8.15 10.31
CA TYR A 74 17.32 -8.37 9.99
C TYR A 74 18.21 -7.18 10.34
N ARG A 75 17.65 -5.96 10.45
CA ARG A 75 18.39 -4.73 10.73
C ARG A 75 17.86 -4.05 11.99
N ARG A 76 18.32 -4.56 13.14
CA ARG A 76 17.91 -4.12 14.49
C ARG A 76 18.20 -2.65 14.82
N ASP A 77 19.09 -2.00 14.07
CA ASP A 77 19.49 -0.61 14.29
C ASP A 77 18.75 0.38 13.36
N GLU A 78 17.92 -0.11 12.42
CA GLU A 78 17.14 0.74 11.52
C GLU A 78 15.76 1.07 12.11
N LEU A 79 15.23 2.23 11.73
CA LEU A 79 13.92 2.70 12.17
C LEU A 79 12.81 1.84 11.54
N ASP A 80 11.78 1.52 12.33
CA ASP A 80 10.58 0.89 11.80
C ASP A 80 9.99 1.71 10.65
N THR A 81 9.60 1.04 9.57
CA THR A 81 8.93 1.69 8.44
C THR A 81 7.44 1.80 8.73
N ILE A 82 6.88 3.00 8.53
CA ILE A 82 5.43 3.22 8.63
C ILE A 82 4.84 3.23 7.22
N GLU A 83 3.90 2.32 6.97
CA GLU A 83 3.20 2.21 5.69
C GLU A 83 1.68 2.30 5.85
N ARG A 84 1.02 2.72 4.77
CA ARG A 84 -0.43 2.88 4.72
C ARG A 84 -1.04 1.91 3.73
N PHE A 85 -2.07 1.20 4.15
CA PHE A 85 -2.76 0.19 3.33
C PHE A 85 -4.25 0.46 3.26
N ALA A 86 -4.79 0.57 2.05
CA ALA A 86 -6.23 0.60 1.82
C ALA A 86 -6.82 -0.82 1.92
N ILE A 87 -7.87 -0.97 2.70
CA ILE A 87 -8.61 -2.23 2.85
C ILE A 87 -9.45 -2.44 1.60
N LEU A 88 -9.25 -3.52 0.86
CA LEU A 88 -10.02 -3.80 -0.35
C LEU A 88 -11.25 -4.65 -0.06
N THR A 89 -11.08 -5.70 0.74
CA THR A 89 -12.17 -6.60 1.14
C THR A 89 -11.97 -7.11 2.56
N MET A 90 -13.08 -7.48 3.18
CA MET A 90 -13.14 -7.93 4.57
C MET A 90 -14.01 -9.18 4.74
N PRO A 91 -13.73 -10.30 4.05
CA PRO A 91 -14.52 -11.52 4.25
C PRO A 91 -14.38 -12.07 5.67
N MET A 92 -15.48 -12.63 6.17
CA MET A 92 -15.55 -13.37 7.44
C MET A 92 -15.77 -14.85 7.12
N ASP A 93 -15.05 -15.73 7.81
CA ASP A 93 -15.30 -17.17 7.71
C ASP A 93 -16.32 -17.67 8.75
N ALA A 94 -16.57 -18.99 8.75
CA ALA A 94 -17.52 -19.62 9.66
C ALA A 94 -17.05 -19.63 11.13
N GLU A 95 -15.76 -19.44 11.39
CA GLU A 95 -15.16 -19.47 12.74
C GLU A 95 -15.01 -18.06 13.35
N SER A 96 -15.61 -17.06 12.70
CA SER A 96 -15.49 -15.63 13.05
C SER A 96 -14.06 -15.09 12.89
N VAL A 97 -13.32 -15.60 11.91
CA VAL A 97 -12.04 -15.01 11.49
C VAL A 97 -12.30 -13.99 10.40
N LEU A 98 -11.94 -12.74 10.71
CA LEU A 98 -12.00 -11.61 9.79
C LEU A 98 -10.70 -11.54 8.99
N THR A 99 -10.78 -11.56 7.67
CA THR A 99 -9.62 -11.38 6.80
C THR A 99 -9.64 -9.99 6.16
N LEU A 100 -8.68 -9.13 6.51
CA LEU A 100 -8.48 -7.83 5.86
C LEU A 100 -7.52 -8.00 4.68
N ASN A 101 -8.04 -7.94 3.46
CA ASN A 101 -7.21 -7.93 2.25
C ASN A 101 -6.90 -6.49 1.88
N CYS A 102 -5.65 -6.08 2.02
CA CYS A 102 -5.23 -4.70 1.88
C CYS A 102 -4.18 -4.54 0.76
N LEU A 103 -4.12 -3.33 0.21
CA LEU A 103 -3.17 -2.92 -0.82
C LEU A 103 -2.54 -1.60 -0.38
N SER A 104 -1.24 -1.40 -0.64
CA SER A 104 -0.58 -0.13 -0.38
C SER A 104 -1.44 1.04 -0.89
N GLU A 105 -1.64 2.07 -0.05
CA GLU A 105 -2.50 3.20 -0.35
C GLU A 105 -2.07 3.92 -1.64
N VAL A 106 -0.77 4.04 -1.88
CA VAL A 106 -0.20 4.61 -3.11
C VAL A 106 -0.61 3.79 -4.33
N ILE A 107 -0.55 2.47 -4.23
CA ILE A 107 -0.87 1.56 -5.34
C ILE A 107 -2.39 1.49 -5.56
N PHE A 108 -3.17 1.59 -4.49
CA PHE A 108 -4.62 1.73 -4.57
C PHE A 108 -5.02 3.02 -5.29
N GLN A 109 -4.39 4.16 -4.97
CA GLN A 109 -4.59 5.44 -5.66
C GLN A 109 -4.24 5.32 -7.14
N LEU A 110 -3.10 4.71 -7.48
CA LEU A 110 -2.70 4.46 -8.88
C LEU A 110 -3.64 3.51 -9.63
N LYS A 111 -4.42 2.68 -8.93
CA LYS A 111 -5.43 1.79 -9.52
C LYS A 111 -6.84 2.39 -9.52
N THR A 112 -7.03 3.52 -8.86
CA THR A 112 -8.28 4.27 -8.89
C THR A 112 -8.39 5.01 -10.22
N PRO A 113 -9.49 4.85 -10.98
CA PRO A 113 -9.67 5.55 -12.24
C PRO A 113 -9.59 7.07 -12.09
N ALA A 114 -8.93 7.74 -13.03
CA ALA A 114 -8.87 9.19 -13.08
C ALA A 114 -10.26 9.79 -13.30
N VAL A 115 -10.59 10.84 -12.56
CA VAL A 115 -11.86 11.57 -12.70
C VAL A 115 -11.78 12.63 -13.80
N MET A 116 -10.58 13.16 -14.06
CA MET A 116 -10.34 14.21 -15.04
C MET A 116 -9.19 13.86 -15.98
N ALA A 117 -9.19 14.49 -17.15
CA ALA A 117 -8.12 14.35 -18.12
C ALA A 117 -6.85 15.07 -17.64
N ARG A 118 -5.69 14.49 -17.93
CA ARG A 118 -4.37 15.10 -17.74
C ARG A 118 -3.51 14.84 -18.97
N PHE A 119 -2.86 15.87 -19.46
CA PHE A 119 -2.02 15.85 -20.66
C PHE A 119 -0.59 16.21 -20.25
N PHE A 120 0.36 15.40 -20.64
CA PHE A 120 1.78 15.56 -20.34
C PHE A 120 2.52 15.68 -21.67
N VAL A 121 2.75 16.92 -22.10
CA VAL A 121 3.31 17.23 -23.42
C VAL A 121 4.79 17.54 -23.27
N GLY A 122 5.65 16.74 -23.90
CA GLY A 122 7.11 16.88 -23.77
C GLY A 122 7.66 16.72 -22.35
N GLU A 123 6.90 16.09 -21.45
CA GLU A 123 7.29 15.87 -20.06
C GLU A 123 8.16 14.61 -19.94
N ALA A 124 9.25 14.68 -19.17
CA ALA A 124 10.06 13.50 -18.88
C ALA A 124 9.25 12.48 -18.05
N PRO A 125 9.47 11.16 -18.23
CA PRO A 125 8.78 10.11 -17.47
C PRO A 125 8.75 10.32 -15.95
N GLU A 126 9.85 10.81 -15.38
CA GLU A 126 9.92 11.14 -13.94
C GLU A 126 8.91 12.22 -13.54
N SER A 127 8.77 13.29 -14.34
CA SER A 127 7.80 14.36 -14.11
C SER A 127 6.38 13.82 -14.15
N VAL A 128 6.09 12.94 -15.13
CA VAL A 128 4.79 12.28 -15.24
C VAL A 128 4.50 11.42 -14.01
N VAL A 129 5.44 10.57 -13.58
CA VAL A 129 5.29 9.73 -12.36
C VAL A 129 5.05 10.60 -11.13
N LYS A 130 5.86 11.64 -10.93
CA LYS A 130 5.76 12.59 -9.80
C LYS A 130 4.42 13.29 -9.75
N SER A 131 3.83 13.56 -10.90
CA SER A 131 2.52 14.18 -10.97
C SER A 131 1.38 13.21 -10.60
N LEU A 132 1.60 11.90 -10.64
CA LEU A 132 0.59 10.85 -10.44
C LEU A 132 0.63 10.21 -9.05
N VAL A 133 1.72 10.39 -8.30
CA VAL A 133 1.86 9.90 -6.93
C VAL A 133 1.91 11.09 -5.96
N ASN A 134 1.14 11.01 -4.87
CA ASN A 134 1.12 12.05 -3.85
C ASN A 134 2.02 11.64 -2.68
N HIS A 135 2.87 12.56 -2.20
CA HIS A 135 3.69 12.39 -0.99
C HIS A 135 4.62 11.15 -0.99
N THR A 136 4.92 10.59 -2.17
CA THR A 136 5.88 9.48 -2.32
C THR A 136 7.20 10.01 -2.87
N THR A 137 8.31 9.58 -2.27
CA THR A 137 9.64 9.86 -2.84
C THR A 137 9.84 9.03 -4.09
N ILE A 138 10.38 9.65 -5.15
CA ILE A 138 10.66 8.97 -6.41
C ILE A 138 12.17 8.86 -6.57
N GLN A 139 12.61 7.67 -6.95
CA GLN A 139 13.95 7.40 -7.44
C GLN A 139 13.84 6.95 -8.89
N SER A 140 14.49 7.68 -9.80
CA SER A 140 14.42 7.43 -11.23
C SER A 140 15.81 7.55 -11.86
N ASN A 141 16.04 6.73 -12.87
CA ASN A 141 17.13 6.98 -13.82
C ASN A 141 16.72 8.10 -14.77
N ALA A 142 17.70 8.69 -15.47
CA ALA A 142 17.42 9.68 -16.49
C ALA A 142 16.78 9.01 -17.72
N PHE A 143 15.54 9.40 -18.03
CA PHE A 143 14.82 8.99 -19.24
C PHE A 143 14.51 10.23 -20.08
N PRO A 144 14.77 10.22 -21.39
CA PRO A 144 14.42 11.34 -22.26
C PRO A 144 12.90 11.51 -22.39
N ALA A 145 12.45 12.75 -22.61
CA ALA A 145 11.08 13.02 -23.01
C ALA A 145 10.92 12.67 -24.50
N ILE A 146 10.39 11.47 -24.77
CA ILE A 146 10.25 10.94 -26.14
C ILE A 146 8.84 11.18 -26.68
N GLU A 147 7.82 11.04 -25.84
CA GLU A 147 6.40 10.95 -26.24
C GLU A 147 5.51 11.86 -25.39
N ASP A 148 4.32 12.15 -25.91
CA ASP A 148 3.25 12.81 -25.16
C ASP A 148 2.35 11.79 -24.48
N TYR A 149 2.08 12.00 -23.18
CA TYR A 149 1.30 11.09 -22.37
C TYR A 149 -0.07 11.65 -22.01
N HIS A 150 -1.11 10.82 -22.13
CA HIS A 150 -2.49 11.21 -21.86
C HIS A 150 -3.14 10.28 -20.84
N LEU A 151 -3.59 10.86 -19.73
CA LEU A 151 -4.45 10.17 -18.77
C LEU A 151 -5.89 10.66 -18.96
N LEU A 152 -6.73 9.85 -19.61
CA LEU A 152 -8.13 10.20 -19.84
C LEU A 152 -9.01 9.81 -18.62
N PRO A 153 -10.18 10.44 -18.45
CA PRO A 153 -11.15 10.02 -17.45
C PRO A 153 -11.50 8.53 -17.59
N GLY A 154 -11.59 7.82 -16.47
CA GLY A 154 -11.81 6.37 -16.42
C GLY A 154 -10.54 5.52 -16.62
N MET A 155 -9.43 6.09 -17.08
CA MET A 155 -8.15 5.38 -17.14
C MET A 155 -7.48 5.35 -15.77
N ARG A 156 -6.85 4.21 -15.44
CA ARG A 156 -6.05 4.08 -14.21
C ARG A 156 -4.65 4.67 -14.44
N PRO A 157 -4.12 5.52 -13.53
CA PRO A 157 -2.74 5.98 -13.60
C PRO A 157 -1.72 4.84 -13.77
N SER A 158 -1.91 3.73 -13.06
CA SER A 158 -1.08 2.52 -13.20
C SER A 158 -1.04 1.95 -14.62
N ARG A 159 -2.10 2.12 -15.43
CA ARG A 159 -2.08 1.71 -16.85
C ARG A 159 -1.17 2.62 -17.67
N LEU A 160 -1.24 3.94 -17.44
CA LEU A 160 -0.36 4.90 -18.11
C LEU A 160 1.11 4.65 -17.71
N LEU A 161 1.38 4.45 -16.42
CA LEU A 161 2.73 4.12 -15.95
C LEU A 161 3.27 2.83 -16.57
N LYS A 162 2.42 1.80 -16.74
CA LYS A 162 2.81 0.57 -17.45
C LYS A 162 3.10 0.80 -18.93
N GLN A 163 2.43 1.76 -19.57
CA GLN A 163 2.72 2.15 -20.95
C GLN A 163 4.09 2.84 -21.03
N ILE A 164 4.32 3.85 -20.20
CA ILE A 164 5.61 4.57 -20.10
C ILE A 164 6.75 3.57 -19.91
N ALA A 165 6.62 2.68 -18.91
CA ALA A 165 7.64 1.67 -18.62
C ALA A 165 7.98 0.78 -19.82
N ARG A 166 6.98 0.41 -20.64
CA ARG A 166 7.20 -0.40 -21.84
C ARG A 166 7.92 0.36 -22.94
N GLU A 167 7.52 1.61 -23.18
CA GLU A 167 8.10 2.47 -24.21
C GLU A 167 9.55 2.85 -23.89
N THR A 168 9.87 3.02 -22.60
CA THR A 168 11.22 3.37 -22.15
C THR A 168 12.08 2.17 -21.75
N ALA A 169 11.62 0.94 -21.98
CA ALA A 169 12.27 -0.30 -21.54
C ALA A 169 12.67 -0.29 -20.04
N ALA A 170 11.81 0.27 -19.20
CA ALA A 170 12.03 0.44 -17.77
C ALA A 170 11.11 -0.46 -16.93
N VAL A 171 11.40 -0.52 -15.64
CA VAL A 171 10.54 -1.14 -14.62
C VAL A 171 10.09 -0.06 -13.65
N ILE A 172 8.79 -0.02 -13.37
CA ILE A 172 8.21 0.81 -12.31
C ILE A 172 7.67 -0.13 -11.25
N HIS A 173 8.20 -0.01 -10.05
CA HIS A 173 7.78 -0.76 -8.86
C HIS A 173 7.67 0.20 -7.68
N TYR A 174 6.93 -0.22 -6.66
CA TYR A 174 6.88 0.48 -5.38
C TYR A 174 7.75 -0.26 -4.38
N GLN A 175 8.52 0.49 -3.61
CA GLN A 175 9.37 -0.02 -2.56
C GLN A 175 9.04 0.73 -1.26
N ARG A 176 9.04 -0.01 -0.14
CA ARG A 176 8.98 0.58 1.20
C ARG A 176 10.15 1.53 1.44
N GLN A 177 9.91 2.66 2.11
CA GLN A 177 10.99 3.57 2.49
C GLN A 177 11.86 2.89 3.55
N GLN A 178 13.12 2.62 3.20
CA GLN A 178 14.18 2.19 4.13
C GLN A 178 14.98 3.42 4.55
#